data_AF-A0A358XZB8-F1
#
_entry.id   AF-A0A358XZB8-F1
#
_cell.length_a   1.000
_cell.length_b   1.000
_cell.length_c   1.000
_cell.angle_alpha   90.00
_cell.angle_beta   90.00
_cell.angle_gamma   90.00
#
_symmetry.space_group_name_H-M   'P 1'
#
loop_
_entity.id
_entity.type
_entity.pdbx_description
1 polymer ?
#
loop_
_entity_poly.entity_id
_entity_poly.type
_entity_poly.pdbx_seq_one_letter_code
_entity_poly.pdbx_strand_id
1 'polypeptide(L)'
;MQKAKLLVVLMLVATAASACGSAVSHLPMLNSEPKAGALLTRAPRTLRLFFAGLPDVDRSVLRLIGPNGEYRLRGLHTMAADDLMIEILDPLTPGSYTVEWTTVITNDTTIHAGKFDFTVTK
;
A
#
# COMPACT_ATOMS: atom_id res chain seq x y z
N MET A 1 -37.53 -60.17 13.41
CA MET A 1 -38.03 -59.59 14.66
C MET A 1 -37.14 -58.42 15.05
N GLN A 2 -37.78 -57.26 15.09
CA GLN A 2 -37.24 -55.92 15.26
C GLN A 2 -36.98 -55.66 16.74
N LYS A 3 -35.80 -55.12 17.09
CA LYS A 3 -35.57 -54.50 18.39
C LYS A 3 -34.92 -53.14 18.19
N ALA A 4 -35.66 -52.14 18.59
CA ALA A 4 -35.41 -50.72 18.44
C ALA A 4 -34.64 -50.13 19.63
N LYS A 5 -34.31 -48.84 19.49
CA LYS A 5 -33.70 -47.87 20.43
C LYS A 5 -32.16 -47.87 20.35
N LEU A 6 -31.48 -46.74 20.23
CA LEU A 6 -31.74 -45.43 20.82
C LEU A 6 -30.83 -44.36 20.12
N LEU A 7 -31.30 -43.11 20.05
CA LEU A 7 -30.59 -41.80 19.96
C LEU A 7 -29.16 -41.76 19.35
N VAL A 8 -28.83 -40.84 18.44
CA VAL A 8 -28.55 -39.43 18.74
C VAL A 8 -28.48 -38.64 17.42
N VAL A 9 -29.17 -37.50 17.41
CA VAL A 9 -29.06 -36.43 16.41
C VAL A 9 -27.68 -35.78 16.54
N LEU A 10 -26.91 -35.66 15.46
CA LEU A 10 -25.92 -34.59 15.36
C LEU A 10 -25.70 -34.16 13.91
N MET A 11 -26.50 -33.17 13.52
CA MET A 11 -26.36 -32.37 12.32
C MET A 11 -25.10 -31.50 12.48
N LEU A 12 -23.94 -32.00 12.02
CA LEU A 12 -22.70 -31.24 12.09
C LEU A 12 -22.57 -30.35 10.84
N VAL A 13 -23.28 -29.23 10.85
CA VAL A 13 -22.98 -28.09 9.98
C VAL A 13 -21.70 -27.46 10.52
N ALA A 14 -20.56 -27.84 9.96
CA ALA A 14 -19.29 -27.19 10.24
C ALA A 14 -19.26 -25.86 9.47
N THR A 15 -19.77 -24.81 10.09
CA THR A 15 -19.66 -23.43 9.61
C THR A 15 -18.19 -23.03 9.68
N ALA A 16 -17.50 -23.07 8.53
CA ALA A 16 -16.18 -22.48 8.38
C ALA A 16 -16.32 -20.95 8.43
N ALA A 17 -16.33 -20.38 9.64
CA ALA A 17 -16.17 -18.96 9.85
C ALA A 17 -14.71 -18.59 9.57
N SER A 18 -14.37 -18.38 8.31
CA SER A 18 -13.14 -17.72 7.91
C SER A 18 -13.23 -16.27 8.38
N ALA A 19 -12.82 -16.02 9.61
CA ALA A 19 -12.58 -14.68 10.11
C ALA A 19 -11.38 -14.12 9.33
N CYS A 20 -11.65 -13.48 8.19
CA CYS A 20 -10.69 -12.59 7.54
C CYS A 20 -10.60 -11.32 8.41
N GLY A 21 -10.00 -11.46 9.58
CA GLY A 21 -9.57 -10.32 10.38
C GLY A 21 -8.39 -9.71 9.66
N SER A 22 -8.62 -8.69 8.85
CA SER A 22 -7.55 -7.84 8.37
C SER A 22 -6.87 -7.26 9.59
N ALA A 23 -5.71 -7.82 9.97
CA ALA A 23 -4.87 -7.19 10.97
C ALA A 23 -4.56 -5.79 10.42
N VAL A 24 -5.15 -4.76 11.03
CA VAL A 24 -4.79 -3.38 10.76
C VAL A 24 -3.40 -3.21 11.35
N SER A 25 -2.39 -3.62 10.58
CA SER A 25 -1.02 -3.26 10.89
C SER A 25 -0.96 -1.74 10.81
N HIS A 26 -0.57 -1.08 11.90
CA HIS A 26 -0.29 0.34 11.89
C HIS A 26 0.80 0.58 10.84
N LEU A 27 0.40 1.05 9.65
CA LEU A 27 1.34 1.33 8.58
C LEU A 27 2.21 2.52 9.00
N PRO A 28 3.53 2.49 8.78
CA PRO A 28 4.42 3.56 9.19
C PRO A 28 4.23 4.83 8.34
N MET A 29 3.58 4.76 7.18
CA MET A 29 3.36 5.93 6.32
C MET A 29 2.34 6.88 6.96
N LEU A 30 2.76 8.12 7.17
CA LEU A 30 1.97 9.19 7.78
C LEU A 30 1.27 10.07 6.75
N ASN A 31 1.97 10.43 5.66
CA ASN A 31 1.46 11.35 4.65
C ASN A 31 2.20 11.18 3.32
N SER A 32 1.69 11.83 2.27
CA SER A 32 2.30 11.84 0.94
C SER A 32 2.11 13.16 0.20
N GLU A 33 3.01 13.42 -0.73
CA GLU A 33 2.92 14.45 -1.77
C GLU A 33 3.15 13.78 -3.13
N PRO A 34 2.15 13.71 -4.02
CA PRO A 34 0.76 14.15 -3.83
C PRO A 34 0.04 13.47 -2.66
N LYS A 35 -0.90 14.19 -2.03
CA LYS A 35 -1.74 13.63 -0.96
C LYS A 35 -2.57 12.48 -1.52
N ALA A 36 -2.73 11.41 -0.73
CA ALA A 36 -3.66 10.33 -1.03
C ALA A 36 -5.07 10.87 -1.33
N GLY A 37 -5.62 10.46 -2.46
CA GLY A 37 -6.91 10.89 -3.00
C GLY A 37 -6.93 12.28 -3.63
N ALA A 38 -5.77 12.94 -3.81
CA ALA A 38 -5.73 14.30 -4.36
C ALA A 38 -6.19 14.37 -5.82
N LEU A 39 -6.93 15.43 -6.15
CA LEU A 39 -7.20 15.85 -7.51
C LEU A 39 -6.25 17.00 -7.88
N LEU A 40 -5.31 16.75 -8.77
CA LEU A 40 -4.27 17.69 -9.17
C LEU A 40 -4.64 18.34 -10.51
N THR A 41 -4.50 19.67 -10.58
CA THR A 41 -4.61 20.43 -11.82
C THR A 41 -3.27 20.58 -12.55
N ARG A 42 -2.17 20.16 -11.92
CA ARG A 42 -0.82 20.16 -12.47
C ARG A 42 -0.13 18.85 -12.13
N ALA A 43 0.49 18.23 -13.14
CA ALA A 43 1.28 17.02 -12.97
C ALA A 43 2.47 17.26 -12.00
N PRO A 44 2.63 16.43 -10.95
CA PRO A 44 3.82 16.44 -10.10
C PRO A 44 5.05 15.96 -10.89
N ARG A 45 6.24 16.31 -10.39
CA ARG A 45 7.54 15.82 -10.90
C ARG A 45 8.23 14.87 -9.94
N THR A 46 7.70 14.74 -8.74
CA THR A 46 8.26 13.91 -7.67
C THR A 46 7.12 13.23 -6.92
N LEU A 47 7.43 12.09 -6.33
CA LEU A 47 6.65 11.52 -5.23
C LEU A 47 7.45 11.71 -3.95
N ARG A 48 6.76 12.05 -2.87
CA ARG A 48 7.34 12.13 -1.53
C ARG A 48 6.41 11.48 -0.52
N LEU A 49 6.90 10.51 0.23
CA LEU A 49 6.15 9.80 1.26
C LEU A 49 6.83 10.04 2.60
N PHE A 50 6.06 10.36 3.63
CA PHE A 50 6.53 10.61 4.98
C PHE A 50 6.15 9.45 5.89
N PHE A 51 7.08 9.05 6.75
CA PHE A 51 6.94 7.89 7.63
C PHE A 51 7.13 8.27 9.10
N ALA A 52 6.74 7.37 10.00
CA ALA A 52 6.89 7.52 11.45
C ALA A 52 8.34 7.33 11.95
N GLY A 53 9.29 7.12 11.03
CA GLY A 53 10.71 7.00 11.31
C GLY A 53 11.50 6.88 10.00
N LEU A 54 12.83 6.97 10.09
CA LEU A 54 13.72 7.01 8.93
C LEU A 54 13.66 5.71 8.08
N PRO A 55 13.20 5.77 6.82
CA PRO A 55 13.23 4.63 5.91
C PRO A 55 14.65 4.23 5.52
N ASP A 56 14.90 2.93 5.41
CA ASP A 56 16.10 2.38 4.76
C ASP A 56 15.93 2.44 3.23
N VAL A 57 16.67 3.34 2.58
CA VAL A 57 16.53 3.61 1.13
C VAL A 57 16.85 2.38 0.28
N ASP A 58 17.88 1.60 0.64
CA ASP A 58 18.33 0.44 -0.15
C ASP A 58 17.34 -0.73 -0.03
N ARG A 59 16.53 -0.73 1.03
CA ARG A 59 15.43 -1.69 1.23
C ARG A 59 14.04 -1.11 0.94
N SER A 60 13.99 0.03 0.26
CA SER A 60 12.75 0.70 -0.10
C SER A 60 12.52 0.71 -1.61
N VAL A 61 11.26 0.65 -2.01
CA VAL A 61 10.83 0.69 -3.41
C VAL A 61 9.59 1.56 -3.53
N LEU A 62 9.57 2.41 -4.55
CA LEU A 62 8.38 3.14 -5.00
C LEU A 62 8.06 2.74 -6.44
N ARG A 63 6.78 2.53 -6.74
CA ARG A 63 6.26 2.33 -8.08
C ARG A 63 5.12 3.30 -8.34
N LEU A 64 5.03 3.78 -9.57
CA LEU A 64 3.96 4.66 -10.03
C LEU A 64 3.29 4.03 -11.24
N ILE A 65 2.02 3.66 -11.09
CA ILE A 65 1.22 3.06 -12.14
C ILE A 65 0.17 4.09 -12.56
N GLY A 66 0.10 4.39 -13.86
CA GLY A 66 -0.87 5.31 -14.43
C GLY A 66 -1.60 4.72 -15.64
N PRO A 67 -2.34 5.56 -16.40
CA PRO A 67 -3.13 5.11 -17.54
C PRO A 67 -2.32 4.42 -18.65
N ASN A 68 -1.03 4.76 -18.75
CA ASN A 68 -0.11 4.24 -19.75
C ASN A 68 0.78 3.10 -19.22
N GLY A 69 0.49 2.58 -18.03
CA GLY A 69 1.31 1.56 -17.34
C GLY A 69 2.24 2.16 -16.30
N GLU A 70 3.34 1.47 -16.03
CA GLU A 70 4.31 1.85 -15.00
C GLU A 70 5.26 2.96 -15.50
N TYR A 71 5.43 3.99 -14.67
CA TYR A 71 6.25 5.16 -14.95
C TYR A 71 7.68 4.96 -14.47
N ARG A 72 8.65 5.50 -15.23
CA ARG A 72 10.06 5.43 -14.82
C ARG A 72 10.34 6.44 -13.72
N LEU A 73 10.93 5.95 -12.64
CA LEU A 73 11.33 6.73 -11.49
C LEU A 73 12.85 6.69 -11.29
N ARG A 74 13.43 7.73 -10.66
CA ARG A 74 14.87 7.79 -10.42
C ARG A 74 15.23 8.49 -9.12
N GLY A 75 16.33 8.02 -8.52
CA GLY A 75 16.99 8.70 -7.42
C GLY A 75 16.14 8.67 -6.17
N LEU A 76 15.76 7.48 -5.70
CA LEU A 76 15.13 7.32 -4.39
C LEU A 76 16.12 7.78 -3.32
N HIS A 77 15.70 8.70 -2.45
CA HIS A 77 16.52 9.20 -1.34
C HIS A 77 15.62 9.74 -0.22
N THR A 78 16.23 10.11 0.91
CA THR A 78 15.58 10.86 1.98
C THR A 78 16.04 12.32 1.95
N MET A 79 15.22 13.23 2.46
CA MET A 79 15.56 14.65 2.63
C MET A 79 15.71 15.01 4.12
N ALA A 80 16.19 14.06 4.92
CA ALA A 80 16.32 14.16 6.38
C ALA A 80 15.00 14.51 7.09
N ALA A 81 13.87 14.05 6.56
CA ALA A 81 12.53 14.30 7.10
C ALA A 81 11.71 13.01 7.26
N ASP A 82 12.38 11.90 7.60
CA ASP A 82 11.79 10.56 7.69
C ASP A 82 10.94 10.21 6.46
N ASP A 83 11.52 10.43 5.28
CA ASP A 83 10.81 10.43 4.01
C ASP A 83 11.51 9.63 2.93
N LEU A 84 10.73 9.22 1.94
CA LEU A 84 11.23 8.76 0.66
C LEU A 84 10.80 9.76 -0.41
N MET A 85 11.76 10.33 -1.14
CA MET A 85 11.52 11.19 -2.29
C MET A 85 12.13 10.57 -3.54
N ILE A 86 11.39 10.61 -4.65
CA ILE A 86 11.84 10.07 -5.94
C ILE A 86 11.35 10.93 -7.10
N GLU A 87 12.18 11.06 -8.14
CA GLU A 87 11.87 11.80 -9.36
C GLU A 87 11.00 10.94 -10.30
N ILE A 88 10.00 11.57 -10.93
CA ILE A 88 9.21 11.00 -12.03
C ILE A 88 9.81 11.47 -13.35
N LEU A 89 10.36 10.55 -14.15
CA LEU A 89 11.07 10.90 -15.39
C LEU A 89 10.12 11.21 -16.55
N ASP A 90 9.01 10.48 -16.63
CA ASP A 90 8.03 10.61 -17.70
C ASP A 90 6.94 11.62 -17.31
N PRO A 91 6.51 12.52 -18.21
CA PRO A 91 5.43 13.45 -17.92
C PRO A 91 4.11 12.70 -17.67
N LEU A 92 3.39 13.10 -16.62
CA LEU A 92 2.06 12.55 -16.33
C LEU A 92 1.02 13.15 -17.27
N THR A 93 0.18 12.31 -17.87
CA THR A 93 -1.03 12.71 -18.59
C THR A 93 -2.22 12.80 -17.64
N PRO A 94 -3.33 13.45 -18.03
CA PRO A 94 -4.57 13.37 -17.26
C PRO A 94 -4.99 11.90 -17.04
N GLY A 95 -5.43 11.57 -15.83
CA GLY A 95 -5.84 10.23 -15.43
C GLY A 95 -5.53 9.90 -13.97
N SER A 96 -5.94 8.70 -13.56
CA SER A 96 -5.70 8.16 -12.22
C SER A 96 -4.35 7.47 -12.14
N TYR A 97 -3.68 7.65 -11.00
CA TYR A 97 -2.38 7.09 -10.70
C TYR A 97 -2.42 6.38 -9.35
N THR A 98 -1.79 5.21 -9.28
CA THR A 98 -1.56 4.46 -8.04
C THR A 98 -0.08 4.50 -7.71
N VAL A 99 0.23 4.94 -6.51
CA VAL A 99 1.57 4.82 -5.91
C VAL A 99 1.58 3.58 -5.04
N GLU A 100 2.48 2.66 -5.33
CA GLU A 100 2.78 1.52 -4.48
C GLU A 100 4.13 1.74 -3.80
N TRP A 101 4.23 1.37 -2.52
CA TRP A 101 5.44 1.51 -1.76
C TRP A 101 5.71 0.27 -0.90
N THR A 102 6.99 -0.04 -0.77
CA THR A 102 7.52 -1.00 0.20
C THR A 102 8.70 -0.34 0.90
N THR A 103 8.80 -0.47 2.21
CA THR A 103 9.91 0.09 2.98
C THR A 103 10.17 -0.72 4.25
N VAL A 104 11.35 -0.54 4.81
CA VAL A 104 11.67 -0.93 6.18
C VAL A 104 12.18 0.29 6.91
N ILE A 105 11.71 0.52 8.13
CA ILE A 105 12.23 1.57 8.99
C ILE A 105 13.62 1.16 9.49
N THR A 106 14.55 2.10 9.56
CA THR A 106 15.92 1.84 10.03
C THR A 106 15.88 1.22 11.43
N ASN A 107 16.70 0.19 11.66
CA ASN A 107 16.72 -0.62 12.88
C ASN A 107 15.48 -1.51 13.11
N ASP A 108 14.55 -1.57 12.15
CA ASP A 108 13.48 -2.56 12.08
C ASP A 108 13.82 -3.66 11.04
N THR A 109 13.23 -4.83 11.21
CA THR A 109 13.27 -5.97 10.26
C THR A 109 11.94 -6.17 9.55
N THR A 110 10.90 -5.43 9.93
CA THR A 110 9.55 -5.56 9.40
C THR A 110 9.42 -4.86 8.04
N ILE A 111 9.06 -5.62 7.01
CA ILE A 111 8.70 -5.05 5.72
C ILE A 111 7.29 -4.48 5.81
N HIS A 112 7.17 -3.18 5.56
CA HIS A 112 5.90 -2.49 5.43
C HIS A 112 5.63 -2.20 3.96
N ALA A 113 4.37 -2.35 3.55
CA ALA A 113 3.94 -2.02 2.20
C ALA A 113 2.56 -1.38 2.22
N GLY A 114 2.28 -0.58 1.20
CA GLY A 114 1.00 0.06 1.04
C GLY A 114 0.83 0.67 -0.34
N LYS A 115 -0.34 1.27 -0.56
CA LYS A 115 -0.65 2.00 -1.78
C LYS A 115 -1.61 3.14 -1.51
N PHE A 116 -1.56 4.15 -2.37
CA PHE A 116 -2.55 5.22 -2.41
C PHE A 116 -2.71 5.74 -3.84
N ASP A 117 -3.84 6.39 -4.10
CA ASP A 117 -4.15 6.92 -5.43
C ASP A 117 -4.10 8.45 -5.45
N PHE A 118 -3.87 9.05 -6.63
CA PHE A 118 -4.14 10.45 -6.93
C PHE A 118 -4.57 10.59 -8.38
N THR A 119 -5.20 11.70 -8.75
CA THR A 119 -5.69 11.94 -10.11
C THR A 119 -5.15 13.25 -10.67
N VAL A 120 -4.66 13.24 -11.90
CA VAL A 120 -4.34 14.44 -12.68
C VAL A 120 -5.54 14.76 -13.57
N THR A 121 -6.09 15.97 -13.46
CA THR A 121 -7.40 16.31 -14.06
C THR A 121 -7.31 17.18 -15.32
N LYS A 122 -6.14 17.77 -15.61
CA LYS A 122 -5.96 18.68 -16.73
C LYS A 122 -4.54 18.61 -17.30
#